data_AF-A0AA35RAV2-F1
#
_entry.id   AF-A0AA35RAV2-F1
#
_cell.length_a   1.000
_cell.length_b   1.000
_cell.length_c   1.000
_cell.angle_alpha   90.00
_cell.angle_beta   90.00
_cell.angle_gamma   90.00
#
_symmetry.space_group_name_H-M   'P 1'
#
loop_
_entity.id
_entity.type
_entity.pdbx_description
1 polymer ?
#
loop_
_entity_poly.entity_id
_entity_poly.type
_entity_poly.pdbx_seq_one_letter_code
_entity_poly.pdbx_strand_id
1 'polypeptide(L)'
;MGERLCIDDRIQVARYLTPLDREELEILGQLLGLSYATVTNHKNSSLAVYRSSILKAWLLKRDEVNEKGGPSWITLEAALRDELLGHAGIADEINRN
;
A
#
# COMPACT_ATOMS: atom_id res chain seq x y z
N MET A 1 3.72 13.88 12.28
CA MET A 1 4.09 12.48 12.52
C MET A 1 4.45 11.86 11.18
N GLY A 2 5.75 11.73 10.87
CA GLY A 2 6.24 11.25 9.58
C GLY A 2 7.03 9.95 9.77
N GLU A 3 6.43 8.96 10.42
CA GLU A 3 7.08 7.69 10.69
C GLU A 3 7.28 6.91 9.39
N ARG A 4 8.55 6.62 9.10
CA ARG A 4 8.94 5.78 7.97
C ARG A 4 8.69 4.33 8.33
N LEU A 5 7.88 3.68 7.51
CA LEU A 5 7.56 2.27 7.64
C LEU A 5 8.74 1.41 7.16
N CYS A 6 8.99 0.34 7.90
CA CYS A 6 9.99 -0.67 7.61
C CYS A 6 9.31 -2.00 7.26
N ILE A 7 10.13 -2.98 6.85
CA ILE A 7 9.62 -4.30 6.45
C ILE A 7 8.90 -5.05 7.60
N ASP A 8 9.25 -4.72 8.85
CA ASP A 8 8.63 -5.28 10.06
C ASP A 8 7.16 -4.85 10.19
N ASP A 9 6.84 -3.62 9.78
CA ASP A 9 5.49 -3.06 9.83
C ASP A 9 4.55 -3.69 8.79
N ARG A 10 5.05 -4.53 7.88
CA ARG A 10 4.23 -5.12 6.80
C ARG A 10 3.00 -5.84 7.35
N ILE A 11 3.13 -6.48 8.52
CA ILE A 11 2.03 -7.29 9.09
C ILE A 11 0.93 -6.34 9.59
N GLN A 12 1.31 -5.24 10.24
CA GLN A 12 0.37 -4.23 10.71
C GLN A 12 -0.32 -3.56 9.53
N VAL A 13 0.43 -3.11 8.53
CA VAL A 13 -0.13 -2.51 7.30
C VAL A 13 -1.05 -3.48 6.57
N ALA A 14 -0.66 -4.75 6.46
CA ALA A 14 -1.47 -5.78 5.82
C ALA A 14 -2.81 -6.04 6.53
N ARG A 15 -2.93 -5.73 7.82
CA ARG A 15 -4.21 -5.84 8.56
C ARG A 15 -5.19 -4.76 8.14
N TYR A 16 -4.73 -3.52 8.01
CA TYR A 16 -5.57 -2.43 7.51
C TYR A 16 -5.99 -2.63 6.06
N LEU A 17 -5.13 -3.26 5.27
CA LEU A 17 -5.41 -3.59 3.87
C LEU A 17 -6.12 -4.95 3.68
N THR A 18 -6.68 -5.53 4.75
CA THR A 18 -7.47 -6.76 4.65
C THR A 18 -8.73 -6.66 3.80
N PRO A 19 -9.53 -5.57 3.89
CA PRO A 19 -10.79 -5.47 3.17
C PRO A 19 -10.63 -5.09 1.69
N LEU A 20 -9.42 -4.77 1.22
CA LEU A 20 -9.21 -4.37 -0.18
C LEU A 20 -9.25 -5.57 -1.14
N ASP A 21 -9.94 -5.38 -2.26
CA ASP A 21 -9.98 -6.30 -3.39
C ASP A 21 -8.72 -6.20 -4.27
N ARG A 22 -8.59 -7.10 -5.25
CA ARG A 22 -7.39 -7.13 -6.14
C ARG A 22 -7.24 -5.86 -6.97
N GLU A 23 -8.33 -5.30 -7.46
CA GLU A 23 -8.31 -4.06 -8.25
C GLU A 23 -7.89 -2.88 -7.39
N GLU A 24 -8.40 -2.80 -6.17
CA GLU A 24 -8.04 -1.75 -5.21
C GLU A 24 -6.57 -1.86 -4.79
N LEU A 25 -6.06 -3.07 -4.55
CA LEU A 25 -4.64 -3.29 -4.29
C LEU A 25 -3.75 -2.88 -5.47
N GLU A 26 -4.23 -3.06 -6.70
CA GLU A 26 -3.50 -2.63 -7.90
C GLU A 26 -3.43 -1.11 -7.99
N ILE A 27 -4.56 -0.43 -7.81
CA ILE A 27 -4.64 1.03 -7.78
C ILE A 27 -3.76 1.58 -6.66
N LEU A 28 -3.85 1.01 -5.46
CA LEU A 28 -3.03 1.40 -4.32
C LEU A 28 -1.54 1.28 -4.65
N GLY A 29 -1.12 0.16 -5.24
CA GLY A 29 0.28 -0.03 -5.63
C GLY A 29 0.78 1.07 -6.57
N GLN A 30 -0.03 1.46 -7.56
CA GLN A 30 0.31 2.53 -8.50
C GLN A 30 0.38 3.91 -7.82
N LEU A 31 -0.59 4.22 -6.96
CA LEU A 31 -0.61 5.48 -6.20
C LEU A 31 0.62 5.62 -5.30
N LEU A 32 1.08 4.51 -4.74
CA LEU A 32 2.29 4.43 -3.92
C LEU A 32 3.61 4.52 -4.74
N GLY A 33 3.54 4.57 -6.07
CA GLY A 33 4.70 4.70 -6.96
C GLY A 33 5.30 3.37 -7.43
N LEU A 34 4.57 2.27 -7.32
CA LEU A 34 4.99 1.00 -7.91
C LEU A 34 4.62 0.95 -9.39
N SER A 35 5.53 0.42 -10.20
CA SER A 35 5.27 0.24 -11.63
C SER A 35 4.22 -0.83 -11.88
N TYR A 36 3.50 -0.72 -12.98
CA TYR A 36 2.49 -1.73 -13.38
C TYR A 36 3.08 -3.15 -13.44
N ALA A 37 4.34 -3.30 -13.83
CA ALA A 37 5.03 -4.59 -13.84
C ALA A 37 5.20 -5.17 -12.43
N THR A 38 5.59 -4.33 -11.47
CA THR A 38 5.73 -4.71 -10.06
C THR A 38 4.37 -5.02 -9.43
N VAL A 39 3.34 -4.24 -9.75
CA VAL A 39 1.99 -4.43 -9.21
C VAL A 39 1.35 -5.68 -9.79
N THR A 40 1.45 -5.94 -11.09
CA THR A 40 0.91 -7.18 -11.69
C THR A 40 1.69 -8.43 -11.30
N ASN A 41 2.87 -8.26 -10.70
CA ASN A 41 3.66 -9.37 -10.19
C ASN A 41 2.89 -10.09 -9.09
N HIS A 42 2.66 -11.39 -9.28
CA HIS A 42 1.81 -12.21 -8.41
C HIS A 42 0.31 -11.87 -8.40
N LYS A 43 -0.21 -11.12 -9.38
CA LYS A 43 -1.66 -10.84 -9.51
C LYS A 43 -2.50 -12.12 -9.65
N ASN A 44 -1.93 -13.20 -10.19
CA ASN A 44 -2.57 -14.51 -10.31
C ASN A 44 -2.46 -15.39 -9.04
N SER A 45 -1.71 -14.96 -8.02
CA SER A 45 -1.59 -15.69 -6.75
C SER A 45 -2.80 -15.42 -5.84
N SER A 46 -2.81 -16.03 -4.65
CA SER A 46 -3.81 -15.76 -3.61
C SER A 46 -3.77 -14.28 -3.19
N LEU A 47 -4.93 -13.71 -2.83
CA LEU A 47 -5.05 -12.30 -2.44
C LEU A 47 -4.06 -11.90 -1.33
N ALA A 48 -3.86 -12.78 -0.33
CA ALA A 48 -2.90 -12.54 0.75
C ALA A 48 -1.44 -12.46 0.25
N VAL A 49 -1.06 -13.30 -0.71
CA VAL A 49 0.27 -13.29 -1.33
C VAL A 49 0.44 -12.04 -2.18
N TYR A 50 -0.60 -11.69 -2.95
CA TYR A 50 -0.62 -10.50 -3.79
C TYR A 50 -0.43 -9.22 -2.96
N ARG A 51 -1.24 -9.05 -1.91
CA ARG A 51 -1.12 -7.94 -0.95
C ARG A 51 0.27 -7.87 -0.32
N SER A 52 0.79 -9.01 0.13
CA SER A 52 2.12 -9.08 0.75
C SER A 52 3.23 -8.71 -0.24
N SER A 53 3.08 -9.08 -1.52
CA SER A 53 4.02 -8.71 -2.59
C SER A 53 4.05 -7.19 -2.82
N ILE A 54 2.88 -6.56 -2.97
CA ILE A 54 2.75 -5.11 -3.17
C ILE A 54 3.35 -4.35 -1.98
N LEU A 55 2.97 -4.72 -0.76
CA LEU A 55 3.50 -4.12 0.45
C LEU A 55 5.00 -4.29 0.57
N LYS A 56 5.52 -5.48 0.26
CA LYS A 56 6.96 -5.73 0.29
C LYS A 56 7.68 -4.86 -0.75
N ALA A 57 7.15 -4.72 -1.96
CA ALA A 57 7.75 -3.89 -2.99
C ALA A 57 7.78 -2.40 -2.57
N TRP A 58 6.68 -1.91 -2.00
CA TRP A 58 6.57 -0.55 -1.47
C TRP A 58 7.52 -0.29 -0.30
N LEU A 59 7.54 -1.18 0.70
CA LEU A 59 8.44 -1.07 1.86
C LEU A 59 9.92 -1.17 1.48
N LEU A 60 10.24 -1.93 0.41
CA LEU A 60 11.58 -1.99 -0.17
C LEU A 60 11.92 -0.81 -1.07
N LYS A 61 11.03 0.19 -1.21
CA LYS A 61 11.24 1.40 -2.02
C LYS A 61 11.59 1.06 -3.47
N ARG A 62 10.93 0.04 -4.03
CA ARG A 62 11.06 -0.32 -5.45
C ARG A 62 10.53 0.82 -6.32
N ASP A 63 10.97 0.86 -7.59
CA ASP A 63 10.46 1.80 -8.60
C ASP A 63 10.53 3.27 -8.13
N GLU A 64 9.42 4.01 -8.26
CA GLU A 64 9.30 5.46 -7.99
C GLU A 64 8.75 5.75 -6.58
N VAL A 65 8.72 4.74 -5.70
CA VAL A 65 8.12 4.87 -4.36
C VAL A 65 8.74 6.01 -3.55
N ASN A 66 10.05 6.24 -3.66
CA ASN A 66 10.70 7.36 -2.97
C ASN A 66 10.26 8.72 -3.52
N GLU A 67 9.96 8.83 -4.81
CA GLU A 67 9.48 10.07 -5.44
C GLU A 67 8.05 10.41 -5.01
N LYS A 68 7.27 9.39 -4.64
CA LYS A 68 5.94 9.52 -4.03
C LYS A 68 5.97 9.74 -2.50
N GLY A 69 7.14 10.01 -1.92
CA GLY A 69 7.29 10.28 -0.47
C GLY A 69 7.73 9.08 0.37
N GLY A 70 7.90 7.91 -0.25
CA GLY A 70 8.41 6.70 0.38
C GLY A 70 7.40 5.94 1.24
N PRO A 71 7.81 4.82 1.84
CA PRO A 71 6.98 4.05 2.74
C PRO A 71 6.78 4.80 4.06
N SER A 72 5.60 5.40 4.22
CA SER A 72 5.17 6.09 5.44
C SER A 72 3.66 5.96 5.61
N TRP A 73 3.19 6.10 6.85
CA TRP A 73 1.75 6.12 7.13
C TRP A 73 1.03 7.26 6.42
N ILE A 74 1.67 8.42 6.29
CA ILE A 74 1.12 9.57 5.55
C ILE A 74 0.90 9.20 4.08
N THR A 75 1.89 8.61 3.42
CA THR A 75 1.80 8.24 2.00
C THR A 75 0.73 7.18 1.77
N LEU A 76 0.60 6.23 2.71
CA LEU A 76 -0.45 5.22 2.68
C LEU A 76 -1.84 5.82 2.91
N GLU A 77 -1.98 6.70 3.90
CA GLU A 77 -3.23 7.41 4.19
C GLU A 77 -3.67 8.23 2.99
N ALA A 78 -2.76 9.02 2.40
CA ALA A 78 -3.03 9.83 1.23
C ALA A 78 -3.48 8.95 0.05
N ALA A 79 -2.83 7.81 -0.18
CA ALA A 79 -3.23 6.88 -1.23
C ALA A 79 -4.60 6.24 -0.93
N LEU A 80 -4.91 5.87 0.32
CA LEU A 80 -6.20 5.29 0.70
C LEU A 80 -7.36 6.29 0.65
N ARG A 81 -7.08 7.58 0.90
CA ARG A 81 -8.04 8.69 0.75
C ARG A 81 -8.23 9.13 -0.69
N ASP A 82 -7.40 8.65 -1.61
CA ASP A 82 -7.52 8.98 -3.02
C ASP A 82 -8.91 8.60 -3.54
N GLU A 83 -9.48 9.43 -4.42
CA GLU A 83 -10.84 9.26 -4.92
C GLU A 83 -11.04 7.93 -5.65
N LEU A 84 -9.96 7.30 -6.14
CA LEU A 84 -10.01 5.98 -6.78
C LEU A 84 -10.24 4.82 -5.79
N LEU A 85 -9.84 4.98 -4.53
CA LEU A 85 -10.03 3.97 -3.48
C LEU A 85 -11.19 4.34 -2.55
N GLY A 86 -11.36 5.62 -2.23
CA GLY A 86 -12.43 6.08 -1.36
C GLY A 86 -12.43 5.47 0.05
N HIS A 87 -11.34 4.81 0.46
CA HIS A 87 -11.19 4.12 1.75
C HIS A 87 -10.81 5.08 2.87
N ALA A 88 -11.53 6.19 2.95
CA ALA A 88 -11.34 7.20 3.99
C ALA A 88 -11.52 6.61 5.41
N GLY A 89 -12.33 5.55 5.57
CA GLY A 89 -12.49 4.83 6.84
C GLY A 89 -11.22 4.12 7.30
N ILE A 90 -10.52 3.43 6.39
CA ILE A 90 -9.24 2.76 6.70
C ILE A 90 -8.16 3.80 6.97
N ALA A 91 -8.17 4.90 6.20
CA ALA A 91 -7.27 6.02 6.41
C ALA A 91 -7.48 6.71 7.78
N ASP A 92 -8.73 6.87 8.23
CA ASP A 92 -9.03 7.40 9.57
C ASP A 92 -8.58 6.43 10.67
N GLU A 93 -8.75 5.12 10.45
CA GLU A 93 -8.29 4.08 11.39
C GLU A 93 -6.77 4.08 11.54
N ILE A 94 -6.03 4.26 10.44
CA ILE A 94 -4.58 4.43 10.44
C ILE A 94 -4.18 5.72 11.18
N ASN A 95 -4.87 6.83 10.96
CA ASN A 95 -4.56 8.11 11.60
C ASN A 95 -4.84 8.12 13.11
N ARG A 96 -5.81 7.31 13.56
CA ARG A 96 -6.17 7.22 14.99
C ARG A 96 -5.24 6.34 15.81
N ASN A 97 -4.37 5.56 15.18
CA ASN A 97 -3.57 4.51 15.81
C ASN A 97 -2.08 4.81 15.76
#